data_AF-A0A349Q118-F1
#
_entry.id   AF-A0A349Q118-F1
#
_cell.length_a   1.000
_cell.length_b   1.000
_cell.length_c   1.000
_cell.angle_alpha   90.00
_cell.angle_beta   90.00
_cell.angle_gamma   90.00
#
_symmetry.space_group_name_H-M   'P 1'
#
loop_
_entity.id
_entity.type
_entity.pdbx_description
1 polymer ?
#
loop_
_entity_poly.entity_id
_entity_poly.type
_entity_poly.pdbx_seq_one_letter_code
_entity_poly.pdbx_strand_id
1 'polypeptide(L)' 'MRRVIVDYAKLTHEILNLLVDKFPDGYDDSNIIRFRNAQNELIEAVEVRTDDTIYLVKISTKLADR' A
#
# COMPACT_ATOMS: atom_id res chain seq x y z
N MET A 1 -11.05 8.37 11.55
CA MET A 1 -9.92 7.81 10.77
C MET A 1 -10.23 7.93 9.29
N ARG A 2 -9.30 8.48 8.52
CA ARG A 2 -9.41 8.63 7.05
C ARG A 2 -8.69 7.46 6.36
N ARG A 3 -9.17 7.04 5.20
CA ARG A 3 -8.51 6.01 4.37
C ARG A 3 -8.09 6.64 3.05
N VAL A 4 -6.81 6.54 2.70
CA VAL A 4 -6.24 7.12 1.49
C VAL A 4 -5.52 6.02 0.71
N ILE A 5 -5.88 5.86 -0.56
CA ILE A 5 -5.20 4.93 -1.47
C ILE A 5 -4.13 5.72 -2.24
N VAL A 6 -2.87 5.28 -2.17
CA VAL A 6 -1.72 5.95 -2.79
C VAL A 6 -0.96 4.98 -3.68
N ASP A 7 -0.57 5.40 -4.88
CA ASP A 7 0.34 4.64 -5.74
C ASP A 7 1.77 4.75 -5.21
N TYR A 8 2.56 3.67 -5.29
CA TYR A 8 3.97 3.69 -4.89
C TYR A 8 4.77 4.86 -5.54
N ALA A 9 4.51 5.16 -6.81
CA ALA A 9 5.17 6.24 -7.55
C ALA A 9 4.83 7.66 -7.03
N LYS A 10 3.80 7.80 -6.20
CA LYS A 10 3.33 9.07 -5.63
C LYS A 10 3.56 9.16 -4.12
N LEU A 11 4.38 8.26 -3.56
CA LEU A 11 4.70 8.28 -2.15
C LEU A 11 5.49 9.54 -1.80
N THR A 12 5.06 10.20 -0.72
CA THR A 12 5.86 11.22 -0.06
C THR A 12 6.91 10.53 0.83
N HIS A 13 7.99 11.24 1.18
CA HIS A 13 9.01 10.71 2.09
C HIS A 13 8.44 10.22 3.42
N GLU A 14 7.39 10.85 3.92
CA GLU A 14 6.71 10.46 5.16
C GLU A 14 6.12 9.04 5.05
N ILE A 15 5.34 8.76 4.00
CA ILE A 15 4.71 7.45 3.82
C ILE A 15 5.77 6.38 3.50
N LEU A 16 6.83 6.75 2.77
CA LEU A 16 7.95 5.85 2.52
C LEU A 16 8.65 5.44 3.82
N ASN A 17 8.90 6.39 4.73
CA ASN A 17 9.48 6.08 6.04
C ASN A 17 8.56 5.18 6.86
N LEU A 18 7.24 5.41 6.84
CA LEU A 18 6.29 4.53 7.53
C LEU A 18 6.31 3.10 6.96
N LEU A 19 6.53 2.92 5.66
CA LEU A 19 6.69 1.60 5.05
C LEU A 19 7.98 0.93 5.52
N VAL A 20 9.11 1.65 5.50
CA VAL A 20 10.40 1.12 5.95
C VAL A 20 10.37 0.78 7.44
N ASP A 21 9.79 1.64 8.28
CA ASP A 21 9.68 1.42 9.72
C ASP A 21 8.78 0.22 10.05
N LYS A 22 7.68 0.05 9.29
CA LYS A 22 6.75 -1.08 9.49
C LYS A 22 7.28 -2.39 8.92
N PHE A 23 8.00 -2.33 7.82
CA PHE A 23 8.50 -3.48 7.06
C PHE A 23 10.01 -3.32 6.80
N PRO A 24 10.85 -3.33 7.85
CA PRO A 24 12.29 -3.08 7.72
C PRO A 24 12.98 -4.17 6.88
N ASP A 25 12.47 -5.39 6.93
CA ASP A 25 12.95 -6.55 6.16
C ASP A 25 12.16 -6.76 4.85
N GLY A 26 11.26 -5.84 4.51
CA GLY A 26 10.31 -5.97 3.42
C GLY A 26 8.97 -6.60 3.86
N TYR A 27 8.06 -6.72 2.89
CA TYR A 27 6.73 -7.32 3.07
C TYR A 27 6.55 -8.48 2.09
N ASP A 28 5.71 -9.42 2.46
CA ASP A 28 5.35 -10.57 1.61
C ASP A 28 3.85 -10.58 1.29
N ASP A 29 3.42 -11.60 0.55
CA ASP A 29 2.02 -11.79 0.14
C ASP A 29 1.03 -11.84 1.32
N SER A 30 1.46 -12.25 2.52
CA SER A 30 0.62 -12.27 3.71
C SER A 30 0.30 -10.87 4.25
N ASN A 31 1.12 -9.88 3.90
CA ASN A 31 0.90 -8.47 4.26
C ASN A 31 0.03 -7.72 3.24
N ILE A 32 -0.29 -8.34 2.11
CA ILE A 32 -1.06 -7.73 1.03
C ILE A 32 -2.55 -7.82 1.34
N ILE A 33 -3.21 -6.66 1.39
CA ILE A 33 -4.66 -6.56 1.44
C ILE A 33 -5.20 -6.52 0.02
N ARG A 34 -6.12 -7.45 -0.30
CA ARG A 34 -6.80 -7.54 -1.59
C ARG A 34 -8.28 -7.19 -1.43
N PHE A 35 -8.75 -6.21 -2.20
CA PHE A 35 -10.17 -5.83 -2.20
C PHE A 35 -10.59 -5.27 -3.55
N ARG A 36 -11.90 -5.26 -3.83
CA ARG A 36 -12.44 -4.57 -5.01
C ARG A 36 -12.88 -3.17 -4.63
N ASN A 37 -12.50 -2.17 -5.43
CA ASN A 37 -12.97 -0.79 -5.24
C ASN A 37 -14.37 -0.59 -5.84
N ALA A 38 -14.90 0.63 -5.74
CA ALA A 38 -16.21 0.99 -6.30
C ALA A 38 -16.31 0.84 -7.83
N GLN A 39 -15.18 0.77 -8.54
CA GLN A 39 -15.11 0.52 -9.98
C GLN A 39 -14.95 -0.97 -10.31
N ASN A 40 -15.10 -1.85 -9.33
CA ASN A 40 -14.91 -3.30 -9.44
C ASN A 40 -13.48 -3.73 -9.81
N GLU A 41 -12.51 -2.82 -9.69
CA GLU A 41 -11.09 -3.09 -9.92
C GLU A 41 -10.51 -3.82 -8.70
N LEU A 42 -9.72 -4.87 -8.94
CA LEU A 42 -8.95 -5.53 -7.89
C LEU A 42 -7.80 -4.61 -7.48
N ILE A 43 -7.79 -4.22 -6.21
CA ILE A 43 -6.73 -3.44 -5.58
C ILE A 43 -5.95 -4.35 -4.65
N GLU A 44 -4.64 -4.28 -4.78
CA GLU A 44 -3.66 -4.94 -3.90
C GLU A 44 -2.82 -3.85 -3.26
N ALA A 45 -2.79 -3.82 -1.92
CA ALA A 45 -2.10 -2.78 -1.19
C ALA A 45 -1.53 -3.27 0.12
N VAL A 46 -0.41 -2.67 0.53
CA VAL A 46 0.09 -2.77 1.91
C VAL A 46 -0.45 -1.60 2.73
N GLU A 47 -0.80 -1.87 3.97
CA GLU A 47 -1.34 -0.85 4.87
C GLU A 47 -0.22 -0.26 5.75
N VAL A 48 -0.14 1.07 5.81
CA VAL A 48 0.59 1.81 6.87
C VAL A 48 -0.34 2.84 7.48
N ARG A 49 -0.11 3.24 8.73
CA ARG A 49 -1.03 4.10 9.48
C ARG A 49 -0.29 5.18 10.24
N THR A 50 -0.88 6.37 10.26
CA THR A 50 -0.62 7.44 11.23
C THR A 50 -1.73 7.40 12.29
N ASP A 51 -1.71 8.34 13.24
CA ASP A 51 -2.74 8.44 14.28
C ASP A 51 -4.15 8.68 13.74
N ASP A 52 -4.27 9.39 12.61
CA ASP A 52 -5.55 9.83 12.05
C ASP A 52 -5.88 9.21 10.68
N THR A 53 -4.86 8.71 9.96
CA THR A 53 -4.96 8.28 8.56
C THR A 53 -4.40 6.88 8.34
N ILE A 54 -5.16 6.06 7.60
CA ILE A 54 -4.74 4.77 7.09
C ILE A 54 -4.40 4.94 5.61
N TYR A 55 -3.14 4.64 5.27
CA TYR A 55 -2.65 4.66 3.90
C TYR A 55 -2.62 3.24 3.36
N LEU A 56 -3.32 3.03 2.24
CA LEU A 56 -3.29 1.81 1.45
C LEU A 56 -2.38 2.06 0.26
N VAL A 57 -1.13 1.64 0.39
CA VAL A 57 -0.13 1.83 -0.66
C VAL A 57 -0.30 0.72 -1.69
N LYS A 58 -0.80 1.10 -2.87
CA LYS A 58 -0.99 0.17 -3.98
C LYS A 58 0.35 -0.38 -4.42
N ILE A 59 0.44 -1.69 -4.42
CA ILE A 59 1.53 -2.41 -5.05
C ILE A 59 1.05 -2.78 -6.46
N SER A 60 1.71 -2.22 -7.47
CA SER A 60 1.40 -2.56 -8.84
C SER A 60 1.84 -4.00 -9.10
N THR A 61 0.90 -4.93 -9.28
CA THR A 61 1.16 -6.28 -9.81
C THR A 61 1.52 -6.27 -11.30
N LYS A 62 2.45 -5.39 -11.70
CA LYS A 62 3.08 -5.40 -13.01
C LYS A 62 4.56 -5.76 -12.88
N LEU A 63 4.80 -7.00 -12.46
CA LEU A 63 6.04 -7.70 -12.78
C LEU A 63 5.81 -9.22 -12.84
N ALA A 64 4.87 -9.63 -13.68
CA ALA A 64 4.79 -11.00 -14.21
C ALA A 64 5.08 -11.01 -15.72
N ASP A 65 6.05 -10.18 -16.15
CA ASP A 65 6.54 -10.15 -17.53
C ASP A 65 8.07 -10.10 -17.50
N ARG A 66 8.69 -11.28 -17.35
CA ARG A 66 9.97 -11.64 -17.96
C ARG A 66 9.93 -13.12 -18.32
#